data_AF-A0A8T2ICP2-F1
#
_entry.id   AF-A0A8T2ICP2-F1
#
_cell.length_a   1.000
_cell.length_b   1.000
_cell.length_c   1.000
_cell.angle_alpha   90.00
_cell.angle_beta   90.00
_cell.angle_gamma   90.00
#
_symmetry.space_group_name_H-M   'P 1'
#
loop_
_entity.id
_entity.type
_entity.pdbx_description
1 polymer ?
#
loop_
_entity_poly.entity_id
_entity_poly.type
_entity_poly.pdbx_seq_one_letter_code
_entity_poly.pdbx_strand_id
1 'polypeptide(L)'
;RKLIIDDETEFCGDKLLTSLLQCKSSFDELEGEEMRRARTRSNPYEMIRGVFFLNRAAMKMANIDHVFDYMFTNPKDAHGFLGGLSVIRTGGHFICKTFDLFTPFSVASFTCCTACFERVSLFKPLTSRPANSERYVVCRGLKDGIEDVRDYLFGVNLRLNQLRNSDRDVNLVVPLEVLRGDRQFFDYMVRSNESHCEVQIKALAKIHAFVQES
;
A
#
# COMPACT_ATOMS: atom_id res chain seq x y z
N ARG A 1 -14.50 -16.74 2.96
CA ARG A 1 -14.22 -15.32 2.66
C ARG A 1 -14.22 -14.60 3.99
N LYS A 2 -13.12 -13.96 4.35
CA LYS A 2 -13.04 -13.11 5.54
C LYS A 2 -13.32 -11.66 5.12
N LEU A 3 -14.20 -10.97 5.84
CA LEU A 3 -14.57 -9.57 5.59
C LEU A 3 -14.25 -8.65 6.79
N ILE A 4 -13.65 -9.23 7.82
CA ILE A 4 -13.31 -8.59 9.09
C ILE A 4 -11.80 -8.30 9.07
N ILE A 5 -11.39 -7.16 9.62
CA ILE A 5 -10.01 -6.67 9.62
C ILE A 5 -9.47 -6.33 11.02
N ASP A 6 -10.31 -6.40 12.06
CA ASP A 6 -9.92 -6.03 13.43
C ASP A 6 -8.96 -7.04 14.08
N ASP A 7 -9.04 -8.32 13.69
CA ASP A 7 -8.20 -9.43 14.11
C ASP A 7 -6.96 -9.66 13.22
N GLU A 8 -6.68 -8.80 12.23
CA GLU A 8 -5.52 -8.90 11.32
C GLU A 8 -4.23 -8.37 11.98
N THR A 9 -3.91 -8.90 13.16
CA THR A 9 -2.84 -8.40 14.05
C THR A 9 -1.47 -9.07 13.81
N GLU A 10 -1.35 -9.96 12.82
CA GLU A 10 -0.10 -10.68 12.50
C GLU A 10 1.06 -9.76 12.13
N PHE A 11 0.76 -8.62 11.50
CA PHE A 11 1.75 -7.65 11.02
C PHE A 11 1.53 -6.23 11.56
N CYS A 12 0.80 -6.08 12.67
CA CYS A 12 0.56 -4.81 13.38
C CYS A 12 0.06 -5.09 14.80
N GLY A 13 0.60 -4.44 15.82
CA GLY A 13 0.10 -4.58 17.19
C GLY A 13 -1.39 -4.27 17.34
N ASP A 14 -2.12 -5.21 17.96
CA ASP A 14 -3.57 -5.18 18.23
C ASP A 14 -4.10 -3.80 18.63
N LYS A 15 -3.65 -3.27 19.77
CA LYS A 15 -4.05 -1.96 20.30
C LYS A 15 -3.93 -0.82 19.27
N LEU A 16 -2.91 -0.85 18.42
CA LEU A 16 -2.68 0.18 17.41
C LEU A 16 -3.62 0.02 16.22
N LEU A 17 -3.92 -1.22 15.81
CA LEU A 17 -4.93 -1.53 14.80
C LEU A 17 -6.33 -1.14 15.28
N THR A 18 -6.72 -1.50 16.52
CA THR A 18 -8.00 -1.09 17.12
C THR A 18 -8.10 0.44 17.18
N SER A 19 -7.05 1.13 17.64
CA SER A 19 -7.03 2.60 17.71
C SER A 19 -7.19 3.25 16.34
N LEU A 20 -6.55 2.68 15.30
CA LEU A 20 -6.67 3.17 13.93
C LEU A 20 -8.10 2.96 13.38
N LEU A 21 -8.71 1.80 13.63
CA LEU A 21 -10.07 1.50 13.17
C LEU A 21 -11.10 2.40 13.86
N GLN A 22 -11.00 2.59 15.18
CA GLN A 22 -11.82 3.56 15.93
C GLN A 22 -11.65 5.00 15.40
N CYS A 23 -10.41 5.41 15.09
CA CYS A 23 -10.13 6.71 14.49
C CYS A 23 -10.62 6.84 13.04
N LYS A 24 -10.93 5.74 12.34
CA LYS A 24 -11.58 5.76 11.02
C LYS A 24 -13.10 5.85 11.17
N SER A 25 -13.69 5.01 12.03
CA SER A 25 -15.14 4.94 12.21
C SER A 25 -15.76 6.17 12.87
N SER A 26 -15.00 6.95 13.63
CA SER A 26 -15.45 8.26 14.16
C SER A 26 -15.76 9.31 13.08
N PHE A 27 -15.49 9.01 11.79
CA PHE A 27 -15.88 9.82 10.65
C PHE A 27 -17.08 9.29 9.87
N ASP A 28 -17.59 8.09 10.18
CA ASP A 28 -18.71 7.49 9.43
C ASP A 28 -20.04 8.23 9.67
N GLU A 29 -20.16 8.94 10.80
CA GLU A 29 -21.32 9.78 11.17
C GLU A 29 -21.21 11.24 10.68
N LEU A 30 -20.05 11.67 10.17
CA LEU A 30 -19.80 13.07 9.79
C LEU A 30 -20.22 13.38 8.34
N GLU A 31 -20.73 14.59 8.10
CA GLU A 31 -21.15 14.97 6.76
C GLU A 31 -19.94 15.05 5.81
N GLY A 32 -20.08 14.41 4.64
CA GLY A 32 -18.98 14.27 3.69
C GLY A 32 -18.43 15.60 3.15
N GLU A 33 -19.16 16.72 3.22
CA GLU A 33 -18.59 18.04 2.91
C GLU A 33 -17.76 18.65 4.05
N GLU A 34 -18.27 18.61 5.29
CA GLU A 34 -17.57 19.08 6.48
C GLU A 34 -16.21 18.36 6.65
N MET A 35 -16.22 17.02 6.55
CA MET A 35 -15.00 16.20 6.57
C MET A 35 -14.04 16.59 5.44
N ARG A 36 -14.54 16.94 4.24
CA ARG A 36 -13.71 17.42 3.12
C ARG A 36 -13.09 18.79 3.42
N ARG A 37 -13.83 19.72 4.05
CA ARG A 37 -13.35 21.06 4.46
C ARG A 37 -12.28 20.95 5.54
N ALA A 38 -12.54 20.25 6.64
CA ALA A 38 -11.58 20.03 7.73
C ALA A 38 -10.28 19.36 7.24
N ARG A 39 -10.39 18.31 6.42
CA ARG A 39 -9.24 17.63 5.79
C ARG A 39 -8.45 18.51 4.83
N THR A 40 -9.09 19.51 4.21
CA THR A 40 -8.41 20.48 3.33
C THR A 40 -7.62 21.50 4.16
N ARG A 41 -8.17 21.93 5.31
CA ARG A 41 -7.50 22.83 6.28
C ARG A 41 -6.34 22.14 7.02
N SER A 42 -6.47 20.87 7.38
CA SER A 42 -5.50 20.18 8.26
C SER A 42 -4.26 19.63 7.56
N ASN A 43 -4.31 19.38 6.23
CA ASN A 43 -3.22 18.80 5.46
C ASN A 43 -2.25 19.88 4.92
N PRO A 44 -1.00 19.98 5.42
CA PRO A 44 -0.05 21.02 4.97
C PRO A 44 0.34 20.88 3.49
N TYR A 45 0.24 19.68 2.92
CA TYR A 45 0.58 19.41 1.52
C TYR A 45 -0.61 19.60 0.55
N GLU A 46 -1.79 20.02 1.04
CA GLU A 46 -2.99 20.14 0.21
C GLU A 46 -2.84 21.20 -0.90
N MET A 47 -2.02 22.23 -0.67
CA MET A 47 -1.74 23.30 -1.64
C MET A 47 -0.99 22.82 -2.88
N ILE A 48 -0.25 21.70 -2.81
CA ILE A 48 0.47 21.13 -3.97
C ILE A 48 -0.50 20.76 -5.09
N ARG A 49 -1.71 20.28 -4.73
CA ARG A 49 -2.78 19.89 -5.66
C ARG A 49 -2.25 19.09 -6.87
N GLY A 50 -2.50 19.56 -8.09
CA GLY A 50 -1.89 19.05 -9.32
C GLY A 50 -0.81 19.97 -9.90
N VAL A 51 -0.59 21.15 -9.32
CA VAL A 51 0.15 22.28 -9.93
C VAL A 51 -0.29 22.50 -11.38
N PHE A 52 0.56 22.18 -12.36
CA PHE A 52 0.31 22.29 -13.81
C PHE A 52 -0.19 20.97 -14.45
N PHE A 53 -0.29 19.88 -13.69
CA PHE A 53 -0.84 18.62 -14.15
C PHE A 53 -2.36 18.53 -13.94
N LEU A 54 -3.03 17.87 -14.89
CA LEU A 54 -4.48 17.59 -14.89
C LEU A 54 -5.01 16.90 -13.63
N ASN A 55 -4.17 16.17 -12.88
CA ASN A 55 -4.61 15.46 -11.69
C ASN A 55 -3.50 15.30 -10.63
N ARG A 56 -3.91 14.99 -9.39
CA ARG A 56 -3.00 14.78 -8.26
C ARG A 56 -2.20 13.48 -8.33
N ALA A 57 -2.61 12.51 -9.15
CA ALA A 57 -1.87 11.26 -9.30
C ALA A 57 -0.54 11.49 -10.06
N ALA A 58 -0.52 12.42 -11.02
CA ALA A 58 0.71 12.88 -11.66
C ALA A 58 1.70 13.50 -10.64
N MET A 59 1.22 14.33 -9.70
CA MET A 59 2.08 14.87 -8.62
C MET A 59 2.55 13.80 -7.62
N LYS A 60 1.82 12.70 -7.45
CA LYS A 60 2.33 11.53 -6.70
C LYS A 60 3.44 10.84 -7.47
N MET A 61 3.24 10.55 -8.76
CA MET A 61 4.29 9.96 -9.60
C MET A 61 5.53 10.84 -9.65
N ALA A 62 5.41 12.16 -9.83
CA ALA A 62 6.54 13.09 -9.83
C ALA A 62 7.27 13.15 -8.48
N ASN A 63 6.54 13.13 -7.35
CA ASN A 63 7.18 13.10 -6.03
C ASN A 63 7.90 11.76 -5.78
N ILE A 64 7.30 10.63 -6.15
CA ILE A 64 7.95 9.32 -6.00
C ILE A 64 9.15 9.23 -6.93
N ASP A 65 9.02 9.62 -8.20
CA ASP A 65 10.12 9.62 -9.17
C ASP A 65 11.33 10.41 -8.67
N HIS A 66 11.13 11.63 -8.16
CA HIS A 66 12.21 12.42 -7.56
C HIS A 66 12.82 11.79 -6.30
N VAL A 67 11.99 11.29 -5.37
CA VAL A 67 12.47 10.62 -4.13
C VAL A 67 13.28 9.36 -4.42
N PHE A 68 13.03 8.72 -5.56
CA PHE A 68 13.69 7.52 -6.01
C PHE A 68 14.55 7.79 -7.25
N ASP A 69 15.33 8.88 -7.24
CA ASP A 69 16.44 9.14 -8.15
C ASP A 69 16.08 9.19 -9.65
N TYR A 70 14.88 9.69 -9.97
CA TYR A 70 14.32 9.78 -11.32
C TYR A 70 14.14 8.42 -12.02
N MET A 71 13.89 7.35 -11.26
CA MET A 71 13.84 5.98 -11.80
C MET A 71 12.73 5.69 -12.84
N PHE A 72 11.78 6.60 -13.08
CA PHE A 72 10.75 6.51 -14.12
C PHE A 72 10.89 7.53 -15.24
N THR A 73 11.44 8.72 -14.97
CA THR A 73 11.69 9.75 -16.02
C THR A 73 13.09 9.65 -16.64
N ASN A 74 14.04 9.05 -15.94
CA ASN A 74 15.32 8.58 -16.46
C ASN A 74 15.51 7.07 -16.20
N PRO A 75 14.58 6.21 -16.69
CA PRO A 75 14.66 4.78 -16.45
C PRO A 75 15.77 4.19 -17.32
N LYS A 76 16.54 3.26 -16.77
CA LYS A 76 17.32 2.30 -17.59
C LYS A 76 16.39 1.20 -18.14
N ASP A 77 15.26 1.61 -18.76
CA ASP A 77 14.20 0.88 -19.50
C ASP A 77 13.12 0.06 -18.70
N ALA A 78 11.87 -0.10 -19.23
CA ALA A 78 10.61 0.15 -18.47
C ALA A 78 9.38 -0.85 -18.52
N HIS A 79 8.32 -0.56 -17.70
CA HIS A 79 6.84 -0.88 -17.76
C HIS A 79 6.15 -2.05 -16.95
N GLY A 80 5.23 -1.74 -15.99
CA GLY A 80 4.44 -2.68 -15.10
C GLY A 80 2.94 -2.96 -15.47
N PHE A 81 2.03 -3.68 -14.74
CA PHE A 81 2.02 -4.26 -13.36
C PHE A 81 1.86 -5.81 -13.21
N LEU A 82 0.71 -6.42 -13.54
CA LEU A 82 0.60 -7.90 -13.67
C LEU A 82 0.91 -8.32 -15.11
N GLY A 83 0.57 -7.44 -16.06
CA GLY A 83 1.39 -7.29 -17.26
C GLY A 83 2.85 -7.06 -16.90
N GLY A 84 3.17 -6.42 -15.78
CA GLY A 84 4.54 -6.13 -15.36
C GLY A 84 5.44 -7.35 -15.15
N LEU A 85 5.02 -8.39 -14.44
CA LEU A 85 5.82 -9.63 -14.40
C LEU A 85 5.92 -10.36 -15.76
N SER A 86 5.20 -9.88 -16.78
CA SER A 86 5.15 -10.41 -18.15
C SER A 86 5.60 -9.40 -19.24
N VAL A 87 6.03 -8.19 -18.85
CA VAL A 87 6.26 -7.02 -19.74
C VAL A 87 7.39 -6.13 -19.21
N ILE A 88 7.61 -6.05 -17.89
CA ILE A 88 8.87 -5.56 -17.31
C ILE A 88 9.94 -6.54 -17.78
N ARG A 89 10.81 -6.09 -18.69
CA ARG A 89 12.09 -6.75 -18.98
C ARG A 89 13.00 -6.78 -17.74
N THR A 90 13.93 -7.74 -17.69
CA THR A 90 15.00 -7.80 -16.69
C THR A 90 15.65 -6.43 -16.43
N GLY A 91 15.89 -6.12 -15.16
CA GLY A 91 16.42 -4.83 -14.69
C GLY A 91 15.37 -3.71 -14.59
N GLY A 92 14.16 -3.88 -15.13
CA GLY A 92 13.13 -2.84 -15.12
C GLY A 92 12.57 -2.51 -13.74
N HIS A 93 11.76 -1.44 -13.67
CA HIS A 93 11.35 -0.80 -12.41
C HIS A 93 9.83 -0.64 -12.32
N PHE A 94 9.33 -0.48 -11.09
CA PHE A 94 7.97 -0.85 -10.80
C PHE A 94 7.34 -0.12 -9.62
N ILE A 95 6.08 0.31 -9.79
CA ILE A 95 5.26 0.87 -8.71
C ILE A 95 3.85 0.26 -8.74
N CYS A 96 3.31 0.04 -7.56
CA CYS A 96 1.89 -0.17 -7.35
C CYS A 96 1.37 0.69 -6.21
N LYS A 97 0.17 1.27 -6.39
CA LYS A 97 -0.59 1.80 -5.26
C LYS A 97 -1.20 0.63 -4.49
N THR A 98 -1.01 0.61 -3.18
CA THR A 98 -1.69 -0.31 -2.25
C THR A 98 -2.35 0.49 -1.10
N PHE A 99 -3.02 -0.23 -0.21
CA PHE A 99 -3.66 0.30 0.98
C PHE A 99 -3.04 -0.32 2.24
N ASP A 100 -3.88 -0.69 3.22
CA ASP A 100 -3.44 -1.38 4.42
C ASP A 100 -2.87 -2.78 4.09
N LEU A 101 -1.76 -3.15 4.72
CA LEU A 101 -1.03 -4.41 4.51
C LEU A 101 -1.02 -5.25 5.78
N PHE A 102 -2.18 -5.36 6.44
CA PHE A 102 -2.34 -6.14 7.67
C PHE A 102 -2.57 -7.63 7.37
N THR A 103 -3.29 -7.94 6.28
CA THR A 103 -3.65 -9.33 5.97
C THR A 103 -2.45 -10.14 5.48
N PRO A 104 -2.32 -11.42 5.90
CA PRO A 104 -1.32 -12.34 5.39
C PRO A 104 -1.29 -12.45 3.86
N PHE A 105 -2.45 -12.37 3.19
CA PHE A 105 -2.54 -12.32 1.72
C PHE A 105 -1.78 -11.12 1.12
N SER A 106 -1.95 -9.94 1.71
CA SER A 106 -1.33 -8.70 1.23
C SER A 106 0.18 -8.71 1.48
N VAL A 107 0.62 -9.22 2.63
CA VAL A 107 2.03 -9.37 2.97
C VAL A 107 2.70 -10.45 2.12
N ALA A 108 2.04 -11.58 1.88
CA ALA A 108 2.50 -12.60 0.94
C ALA A 108 2.69 -12.03 -0.47
N SER A 109 1.75 -11.22 -0.95
CA SER A 109 1.86 -10.54 -2.26
C SER A 109 3.07 -9.60 -2.33
N PHE A 110 3.39 -8.89 -1.25
CA PHE A 110 4.60 -8.07 -1.12
C PHE A 110 5.87 -8.94 -1.05
N THR A 111 5.81 -10.13 -0.44
CA THR A 111 6.90 -11.11 -0.39
C THR A 111 7.21 -11.68 -1.78
N CYS A 112 6.20 -11.96 -2.59
CA CYS A 112 6.43 -12.34 -3.99
C CYS A 112 7.15 -11.23 -4.77
N CYS A 113 6.91 -9.95 -4.42
CA CYS A 113 7.68 -8.84 -5.00
C CYS A 113 9.14 -8.83 -4.53
N THR A 114 9.44 -9.08 -3.26
CA THR A 114 10.85 -9.15 -2.78
C THR A 114 11.60 -10.33 -3.41
N ALA A 115 10.91 -11.43 -3.69
CA ALA A 115 11.44 -12.54 -4.48
C ALA A 115 11.79 -12.09 -5.93
N CYS A 116 10.89 -11.42 -6.64
CA CYS A 116 11.08 -11.06 -8.05
C CYS A 116 12.01 -9.86 -8.33
N PHE A 117 12.25 -8.98 -7.37
CA PHE A 117 13.00 -7.72 -7.59
C PHE A 117 14.24 -7.60 -6.70
N GLU A 118 15.28 -6.91 -7.17
CA GLU A 118 16.53 -6.65 -6.42
C GLU A 118 16.28 -5.87 -5.12
N ARG A 119 15.41 -4.86 -5.18
CA ARG A 119 15.03 -4.05 -4.02
C ARG A 119 13.55 -3.74 -4.05
N VAL A 120 12.88 -3.87 -2.92
CA VAL A 120 11.46 -3.51 -2.75
C VAL A 120 11.32 -2.68 -1.48
N SER A 121 10.42 -1.69 -1.51
CA SER A 121 10.13 -0.83 -0.38
C SER A 121 8.66 -0.41 -0.35
N LEU A 122 8.17 -0.07 0.84
CA LEU A 122 6.89 0.58 1.07
C LEU A 122 7.12 2.08 1.27
N PHE A 123 6.37 2.91 0.55
CA PHE A 123 6.53 4.37 0.58
C PHE A 123 5.19 5.10 0.54
N LYS A 124 5.02 6.12 1.40
CA LYS A 124 3.89 7.06 1.33
C LYS A 124 4.43 8.44 0.92
N PRO A 125 4.20 8.90 -0.33
CA PRO A 125 4.62 10.24 -0.74
C PRO A 125 3.87 11.31 0.07
N LEU A 126 4.49 12.48 0.27
CA LEU A 126 3.87 13.60 0.98
C LEU A 126 2.64 14.16 0.24
N THR A 127 2.56 13.92 -1.08
CA THR A 127 1.42 14.23 -1.94
C THR A 127 0.27 13.20 -1.83
N SER A 128 0.47 12.10 -1.08
CA SER A 128 -0.61 11.26 -0.56
C SER A 128 -1.15 11.85 0.75
N ARG A 129 -2.47 11.79 0.95
CA ARG A 129 -3.11 12.39 2.14
C ARG A 129 -2.67 11.65 3.40
N PRO A 130 -2.26 12.33 4.49
CA PRO A 130 -1.69 11.66 5.65
C PRO A 130 -2.70 10.75 6.39
N ALA A 131 -3.98 11.12 6.40
CA ALA A 131 -5.05 10.36 7.09
C ALA A 131 -5.61 9.14 6.34
N ASN A 132 -5.15 8.85 5.12
CA ASN A 132 -5.60 7.67 4.37
C ASN A 132 -4.56 6.54 4.40
N SER A 133 -5.03 5.31 4.17
CA SER A 133 -4.19 4.11 4.14
C SER A 133 -3.36 3.96 2.85
N GLU A 134 -3.45 4.92 1.92
CA GLU A 134 -2.76 4.82 0.63
C GLU A 134 -1.24 4.88 0.84
N ARG A 135 -0.56 3.86 0.34
CA ARG A 135 0.90 3.78 0.23
C ARG A 135 1.27 3.10 -1.10
N TYR A 136 2.55 3.06 -1.42
CA TYR A 136 3.06 2.52 -2.67
C TYR A 136 4.06 1.40 -2.38
N VAL A 137 3.89 0.28 -3.08
CA VAL A 137 4.94 -0.72 -3.25
C VAL A 137 5.84 -0.22 -4.37
N VAL A 138 7.14 -0.16 -4.11
CA VAL A 138 8.15 0.36 -5.03
C VAL A 138 9.22 -0.71 -5.22
N CYS A 139 9.31 -1.30 -6.41
CA CYS A 139 10.29 -2.34 -6.73
C CYS A 139 11.27 -1.85 -7.80
N ARG A 140 12.55 -2.16 -7.61
CA ARG A 140 13.68 -1.80 -8.48
C ARG A 140 14.42 -3.07 -8.89
N GLY A 141 14.79 -3.14 -10.17
CA GLY A 141 15.52 -4.25 -10.80
C GLY A 141 14.73 -5.56 -10.80
N LEU A 142 13.91 -5.84 -11.83
CA LEU A 142 13.35 -7.18 -12.00
C LEU A 142 14.50 -8.19 -12.24
N LYS A 143 14.51 -9.30 -11.50
CA LYS A 143 15.49 -10.38 -11.67
C LYS A 143 15.12 -11.26 -12.86
N ASP A 144 16.11 -11.96 -13.41
CA ASP A 144 15.86 -13.14 -14.26
C ASP A 144 15.32 -14.31 -13.42
N GLY A 145 14.69 -15.31 -14.07
CA GLY A 145 14.24 -16.53 -13.40
C GLY A 145 12.96 -16.38 -12.57
N ILE A 146 12.11 -15.41 -12.89
CA ILE A 146 10.85 -15.12 -12.16
C ILE A 146 9.64 -15.88 -12.69
N GLU A 147 9.83 -16.74 -13.72
CA GLU A 147 8.78 -17.50 -14.41
C GLU A 147 7.92 -18.32 -13.44
N ASP A 148 8.54 -19.07 -12.53
CA ASP A 148 7.82 -19.91 -11.56
C ASP A 148 6.91 -19.07 -10.64
N VAL A 149 7.37 -17.91 -10.19
CA VAL A 149 6.59 -17.00 -9.34
C VAL A 149 5.46 -16.34 -10.14
N ARG A 150 5.73 -15.93 -11.38
CA ARG A 150 4.74 -15.37 -12.30
C ARG A 150 3.62 -16.38 -12.59
N ASP A 151 3.98 -17.61 -12.91
CA ASP A 151 3.04 -18.66 -13.32
C ASP A 151 2.24 -19.17 -12.10
N TYR A 152 2.88 -19.24 -10.92
CA TYR A 152 2.19 -19.45 -9.64
C TYR A 152 1.14 -18.37 -9.34
N LEU A 153 1.52 -17.08 -9.42
CA LEU A 153 0.60 -15.97 -9.19
C LEU A 153 -0.52 -15.91 -10.23
N PHE A 154 -0.24 -16.30 -11.48
CA PHE A 154 -1.27 -16.46 -12.50
C PHE A 154 -2.28 -17.55 -12.14
N GLY A 155 -1.82 -18.70 -11.64
CA GLY A 155 -2.67 -19.77 -11.10
C GLY A 155 -3.53 -19.31 -9.92
N VAL A 156 -2.96 -18.54 -8.98
CA VAL A 156 -3.70 -17.91 -7.86
C VAL A 156 -4.78 -16.96 -8.38
N ASN A 157 -4.48 -16.12 -9.38
CA ASN A 157 -5.46 -15.21 -9.99
C ASN A 157 -6.60 -15.97 -10.71
N LEU A 158 -6.30 -17.06 -11.43
CA LEU A 158 -7.33 -17.92 -11.99
C LEU A 158 -8.22 -18.52 -10.88
N ARG A 159 -7.64 -18.92 -9.76
CA ARG A 159 -8.39 -19.45 -8.62
C ARG A 159 -9.29 -18.41 -7.95
N LEU A 160 -8.80 -17.19 -7.76
CA LEU A 160 -9.61 -16.06 -7.26
C LEU A 160 -10.83 -15.79 -8.17
N ASN A 161 -10.64 -15.80 -9.50
CA ASN A 161 -11.74 -15.63 -10.45
C ASN A 161 -12.81 -16.74 -10.34
N GLN A 162 -12.41 -17.99 -10.14
CA GLN A 162 -13.34 -19.11 -9.89
C GLN A 162 -14.14 -18.96 -8.59
N LEU A 163 -13.54 -18.37 -7.56
CA LEU A 163 -14.13 -18.21 -6.22
C LEU A 163 -14.91 -16.90 -6.02
N ARG A 164 -14.89 -16.00 -7.01
CA ARG A 164 -15.48 -14.64 -6.94
C ARG A 164 -16.90 -14.59 -6.39
N ASN A 165 -17.76 -15.54 -6.78
CA ASN A 165 -19.17 -15.61 -6.35
C ASN A 165 -19.43 -16.71 -5.31
N SER A 166 -18.39 -17.23 -4.65
CA SER A 166 -18.50 -18.24 -3.60
C SER A 166 -18.27 -17.66 -2.20
N ASP A 167 -18.64 -18.45 -1.20
CA ASP A 167 -18.32 -18.26 0.21
C ASP A 167 -16.83 -18.48 0.52
N ARG A 168 -16.10 -19.21 -0.33
CA ARG A 168 -14.66 -19.49 -0.20
C ARG A 168 -13.81 -18.39 -0.86
N ASP A 169 -12.56 -18.31 -0.43
CA ASP A 169 -11.60 -17.30 -0.91
C ASP A 169 -10.16 -17.81 -0.78
N VAL A 170 -9.20 -17.13 -1.42
CA VAL A 170 -7.76 -17.43 -1.25
C VAL A 170 -7.18 -16.52 -0.18
N ASN A 171 -7.11 -17.01 1.07
CA ASN A 171 -6.64 -16.21 2.20
C ASN A 171 -5.10 -16.15 2.34
N LEU A 172 -4.37 -17.08 1.73
CA LEU A 172 -2.92 -17.23 1.83
C LEU A 172 -2.31 -17.55 0.46
N VAL A 173 -1.21 -16.86 0.14
CA VAL A 173 -0.39 -17.04 -1.08
C VAL A 173 1.03 -17.51 -0.72
N VAL A 174 1.46 -17.25 0.51
CA VAL A 174 2.69 -17.79 1.10
C VAL A 174 2.31 -18.27 2.51
N PRO A 175 2.79 -19.44 2.98
CA PRO A 175 2.52 -19.92 4.34
C PRO A 175 3.02 -18.93 5.41
N LEU A 176 2.27 -18.77 6.50
CA LEU A 176 2.62 -17.84 7.59
C LEU A 176 3.97 -18.20 8.23
N GLU A 177 4.32 -19.48 8.23
CA GLU A 177 5.57 -20.03 8.75
C GLU A 177 6.77 -19.54 7.94
N VAL A 178 6.61 -19.40 6.62
CA VAL A 178 7.64 -18.84 5.73
C VAL A 178 7.77 -17.33 5.97
N LEU A 179 6.65 -16.61 6.08
CA LEU A 179 6.64 -15.17 6.35
C LEU A 179 7.25 -14.80 7.71
N ARG A 180 7.01 -15.62 8.74
CA ARG A 180 7.59 -15.48 10.09
C ARG A 180 9.03 -15.98 10.18
N GLY A 181 9.44 -16.88 9.27
CA GLY A 181 10.78 -17.44 9.19
C GLY A 181 11.83 -16.41 8.77
N ASP A 182 11.50 -15.56 7.78
CA ASP A 182 12.32 -14.39 7.45
C ASP A 182 12.07 -13.26 8.47
N ARG A 183 12.89 -13.26 9.53
CA ARG A 183 12.83 -12.24 10.58
C ARG A 183 13.10 -10.83 10.08
N GLN A 184 14.01 -10.65 9.12
CA GLN A 184 14.35 -9.32 8.62
C GLN A 184 13.17 -8.72 7.85
N PHE A 185 12.52 -9.52 7.02
CA PHE A 185 11.29 -9.16 6.32
C PHE A 185 10.12 -8.93 7.28
N PHE A 186 9.90 -9.85 8.23
CA PHE A 186 8.81 -9.76 9.20
C PHE A 186 8.90 -8.46 10.03
N ASP A 187 10.08 -8.19 10.60
CA ASP A 187 10.33 -6.99 11.40
C ASP A 187 10.26 -5.70 10.58
N TYR A 188 10.60 -5.75 9.27
CA TYR A 188 10.36 -4.63 8.36
C TYR A 188 8.86 -4.37 8.16
N MET A 189 8.09 -5.43 7.91
CA MET A 189 6.64 -5.32 7.66
C MET A 189 5.87 -4.80 8.88
N VAL A 190 6.15 -5.33 10.08
CA VAL A 190 5.55 -4.84 11.33
C VAL A 190 5.86 -3.35 11.53
N ARG A 191 7.14 -2.96 11.52
CA ARG A 191 7.54 -1.55 11.70
C ARG A 191 6.95 -0.62 10.64
N SER A 192 6.88 -1.07 9.37
CA SER A 192 6.30 -0.27 8.29
C SER A 192 4.79 -0.10 8.44
N ASN A 193 4.08 -1.08 8.98
CA ASN A 193 2.66 -0.98 9.28
C ASN A 193 2.41 -0.08 10.49
N GLU A 194 3.08 -0.32 11.60
CA GLU A 194 2.88 0.43 12.84
C GLU A 194 3.23 1.92 12.67
N SER A 195 4.36 2.23 12.02
CA SER A 195 4.72 3.62 11.69
C SER A 195 3.66 4.32 10.82
N HIS A 196 3.05 3.59 9.87
CA HIS A 196 1.95 4.12 9.06
C HIS A 196 0.69 4.36 9.89
N CYS A 197 0.31 3.42 10.76
CA CYS A 197 -0.82 3.53 11.67
C CYS A 197 -0.68 4.74 12.59
N GLU A 198 0.49 4.94 13.22
CA GLU A 198 0.75 6.09 14.08
C GLU A 198 0.57 7.44 13.37
N VAL A 199 1.15 7.58 12.17
CA VAL A 199 1.04 8.80 11.37
C VAL A 199 -0.42 9.02 10.95
N GLN A 200 -1.13 7.94 10.58
CA GLN A 200 -2.53 7.99 10.19
C GLN A 200 -3.45 8.37 11.35
N ILE A 201 -3.26 7.80 12.55
CA ILE A 201 -4.00 8.15 13.78
C ILE A 201 -3.80 9.64 14.11
N LYS A 202 -2.54 10.11 14.14
CA LYS A 202 -2.21 11.54 14.38
C LYS A 202 -2.89 12.45 13.35
N ALA A 203 -2.94 12.04 12.09
CA ALA A 203 -3.60 12.79 11.02
C ALA A 203 -5.14 12.76 11.10
N LEU A 204 -5.74 11.64 11.49
CA LEU A 204 -7.18 11.50 11.72
C LEU A 204 -7.62 12.35 12.92
N ALA A 205 -6.94 12.25 14.06
CA ALA A 205 -7.19 13.10 15.23
C ALA A 205 -7.07 14.59 14.88
N LYS A 206 -6.10 14.98 14.04
CA LYS A 206 -5.99 16.37 13.54
C LYS A 206 -7.18 16.78 12.66
N ILE A 207 -7.74 15.89 11.83
CA ILE A 207 -8.97 16.22 11.07
C ILE A 207 -10.14 16.41 12.04
N HIS A 208 -10.28 15.55 13.05
CA HIS A 208 -11.37 15.61 14.03
C HIS A 208 -11.37 16.94 14.81
N ALA A 209 -10.19 17.39 15.29
CA ALA A 209 -10.05 18.70 15.92
C ALA A 209 -10.49 19.85 14.98
N PHE A 210 -10.07 19.79 13.70
CA PHE A 210 -10.46 20.78 12.69
C PHE A 210 -11.95 20.72 12.28
N VAL A 211 -12.68 19.66 12.63
CA VAL A 211 -14.14 19.59 12.52
C VAL A 211 -14.78 20.31 13.71
N GLN A 212 -14.37 19.97 14.94
CA GLN A 212 -14.91 20.58 16.17
C GLN A 212 -14.65 22.10 16.28
N GLU A 213 -13.64 22.63 15.58
CA GLU A 213 -13.33 24.06 15.45
C GLU A 213 -13.98 24.72 14.19
N SER A 214 -15.14 24.24 13.72
CA SER A 214 -15.87 24.77 12.54
C SER A 214 -17.17 25.47 12.92
#